data_AF-A0A6C0BU48-F1
#
_entry.id   AF-A0A6C0BU48-F1
#
_cell.length_a   1.000
_cell.length_b   1.000
_cell.length_c   1.000
_cell.angle_alpha   90.00
_cell.angle_beta   90.00
_cell.angle_gamma   90.00
#
_symmetry.space_group_name_H-M   'P 1'
#
loop_
_entity.id
_entity.type
_entity.pdbx_description
1 polymer ?
#
loop_
_entity_poly.entity_id
_entity_poly.type
_entity_poly.pdbx_seq_one_letter_code
_entity_poly.pdbx_strand_id
1 'polypeptide(L)'
;MSEESNVSITVTEESPAKKCCFQKCVSDSNEQPSMDCSSCNYSWHPVCREKYFVDASLNNLLKTEQCAICYNKRKQEEQLEFRKRYLANLVMRQTTYTMEQAREKLEEFKYNILALIKDFMSPAKKTRGDEIREEAEANKTTNQKIYTEFRNLLDTSAQIMKRRQELEAKVNETYEKLVAAKNSS
;
A
#
# COMPACT_ATOMS: atom_id res chain seq x y z
N MET A 1 32.54 19.76 -49.62
CA MET A 1 32.29 19.94 -48.18
C MET A 1 31.18 18.96 -47.84
N SER A 2 31.47 17.67 -47.79
CA SER A 2 32.24 16.97 -46.75
C SER A 2 31.41 16.83 -45.46
N GLU A 3 31.23 15.56 -45.08
CA GLU A 3 31.03 15.03 -43.71
C GLU A 3 29.60 15.19 -43.14
N GLU A 4 28.77 14.14 -42.98
CA GLU A 4 28.91 12.93 -42.12
C GLU A 4 29.40 13.32 -40.71
N SER A 5 28.83 12.96 -39.56
CA SER A 5 27.98 11.84 -39.12
C SER A 5 27.76 11.99 -37.59
N ASN A 6 26.91 11.11 -37.01
CA ASN A 6 27.03 10.56 -35.64
C ASN A 6 26.66 11.49 -34.45
N VAL A 7 25.92 11.11 -33.39
CA VAL A 7 25.86 9.89 -32.55
C VAL A 7 24.51 9.95 -31.76
N SER A 8 23.61 8.97 -31.88
CA SER A 8 23.34 7.81 -30.98
C SER A 8 22.60 8.07 -29.63
N ILE A 9 21.33 7.60 -29.55
CA ILE A 9 20.75 6.53 -28.68
C ILE A 9 21.27 6.47 -27.20
N THR A 10 20.54 6.32 -26.09
CA THR A 10 19.26 5.71 -25.63
C THR A 10 18.89 6.39 -24.27
N VAL A 11 17.73 6.24 -23.61
CA VAL A 11 17.18 5.04 -22.93
C VAL A 11 15.69 5.28 -22.69
N THR A 12 14.83 4.45 -23.29
CA THR A 12 13.45 4.30 -22.83
C THR A 12 13.47 3.46 -21.55
N GLU A 13 13.02 4.04 -20.44
CA GLU A 13 12.89 3.36 -19.16
C GLU A 13 11.89 2.22 -19.27
N GLU A 14 12.40 0.99 -19.35
CA GLU A 14 11.58 -0.20 -19.32
C GLU A 14 11.00 -0.44 -17.91
N SER A 15 9.70 -0.71 -17.87
CA SER A 15 8.93 -1.11 -16.70
C SER A 15 9.62 -2.27 -15.93
N PRO A 16 9.68 -2.21 -14.58
CA PRO A 16 10.45 -3.14 -13.74
C PRO A 16 9.98 -4.60 -13.81
N ALA A 17 8.81 -4.87 -14.40
CA ALA A 17 8.29 -6.23 -14.58
C ALA A 17 9.14 -7.11 -15.52
N LYS A 18 9.90 -6.53 -16.46
CA LYS A 18 10.71 -7.30 -17.42
C LYS A 18 12.03 -7.83 -16.84
N LYS A 19 12.54 -7.25 -15.74
CA LYS A 19 13.85 -7.63 -15.18
C LYS A 19 13.85 -8.96 -14.43
N CYS A 20 12.69 -9.50 -14.05
CA CYS A 20 12.66 -10.71 -13.22
C CYS A 20 13.06 -12.00 -13.98
N CYS A 21 12.98 -12.02 -15.31
CA CYS A 21 13.31 -13.22 -16.11
C CYS A 21 14.65 -13.13 -16.87
N PHE A 22 15.27 -11.95 -17.00
CA PHE A 22 16.42 -11.79 -17.89
C PHE A 22 17.78 -12.12 -17.23
N GLN A 23 17.89 -12.02 -15.90
CA GLN A 23 19.19 -12.06 -15.22
C GLN A 23 19.76 -13.48 -14.98
N LYS A 24 19.08 -14.55 -15.39
CA LYS A 24 19.50 -15.93 -15.06
C LYS A 24 19.72 -16.86 -16.26
N CYS A 25 19.64 -16.36 -17.48
CA CYS A 25 19.84 -17.15 -18.70
C CYS A 25 21.13 -16.82 -19.48
N VAL A 26 22.01 -15.95 -18.96
CA VAL A 26 23.26 -15.52 -19.64
C VAL A 26 24.51 -16.17 -19.04
N SER A 27 24.40 -17.39 -18.50
CA SER A 27 25.56 -18.12 -17.97
C SER A 27 25.95 -19.35 -18.80
N ASP A 28 25.10 -19.83 -19.70
CA ASP A 28 25.39 -21.01 -20.50
C ASP A 28 24.99 -20.78 -21.96
N SER A 29 26.02 -20.86 -22.81
CA SER A 29 25.97 -21.16 -24.25
C SER A 29 25.70 -19.98 -25.20
N ASN A 30 26.74 -19.70 -26.00
CA ASN A 30 26.72 -19.00 -27.28
C ASN A 30 25.47 -19.28 -28.12
N GLU A 31 24.64 -18.27 -28.36
CA GLU A 31 23.90 -18.09 -29.62
C GLU A 31 23.29 -16.68 -29.64
N GLN A 32 23.34 -16.01 -30.79
CA GLN A 32 22.92 -14.61 -30.96
C GLN A 32 21.39 -14.46 -30.83
N PRO A 33 20.88 -13.34 -30.26
CA PRO A 33 19.45 -13.09 -30.18
C PRO A 33 18.93 -12.58 -31.53
N SER A 34 18.15 -13.39 -32.24
CA SER A 34 17.35 -12.90 -33.37
C SER A 34 16.03 -12.29 -32.84
N MET A 35 15.88 -10.99 -33.09
CA MET A 35 14.62 -10.27 -32.99
C MET A 35 13.89 -10.41 -34.34
N ASP A 36 12.89 -11.28 -34.42
CA ASP A 36 11.81 -11.10 -35.39
C ASP A 36 10.52 -11.71 -34.82
N CYS A 37 9.62 -10.83 -34.37
CA CYS A 37 8.28 -11.14 -33.89
C CYS A 37 7.27 -10.66 -34.93
N SER A 38 7.06 -11.44 -35.97
CA SER A 38 6.16 -11.07 -37.08
C SER A 38 5.19 -12.19 -37.52
N SER A 39 5.11 -13.32 -36.80
CA SER A 39 4.16 -14.40 -37.15
C SER A 39 3.24 -14.89 -36.01
N CYS A 40 3.24 -14.26 -34.82
CA CYS A 40 2.38 -14.75 -33.73
C CYS A 40 0.98 -14.15 -33.81
N ASN A 41 0.14 -14.74 -34.66
CA ASN A 41 -1.30 -14.53 -34.67
C ASN A 41 -1.96 -15.50 -33.68
N TYR A 42 -1.72 -15.31 -32.38
CA TYR A 42 -2.48 -15.93 -31.31
C TYR A 42 -2.60 -14.95 -30.14
N SER A 43 -3.83 -14.45 -29.96
CA SER A 43 -4.36 -14.09 -28.65
C SER A 43 -4.03 -15.18 -27.62
N TRP A 44 -3.83 -14.78 -26.36
CA TRP A 44 -3.52 -15.61 -25.17
C TRP A 44 -2.01 -15.78 -24.88
N HIS A 45 -1.52 -15.07 -23.86
CA HIS A 45 -0.11 -15.01 -23.46
C HIS A 45 0.37 -16.36 -22.84
N PRO A 46 1.44 -17.00 -23.34
CA PRO A 46 1.74 -18.42 -23.09
C PRO A 46 2.88 -18.64 -22.08
N VAL A 47 2.77 -18.17 -20.83
CA VAL A 47 3.83 -18.42 -19.82
C VAL A 47 3.47 -19.54 -18.84
N CYS A 48 2.21 -19.99 -18.79
CA CYS A 48 1.79 -21.02 -17.83
C CYS A 48 0.92 -22.13 -18.43
N ARG A 49 0.99 -22.40 -19.74
CA ARG A 49 0.21 -23.49 -20.33
C ARG A 49 1.16 -24.58 -20.83
N GLU A 50 1.10 -25.71 -20.13
CA GLU A 50 1.65 -27.02 -20.45
C GLU A 50 3.17 -27.20 -20.32
N LYS A 51 3.56 -27.81 -19.19
CA LYS A 51 3.95 -29.23 -19.17
C LYS A 51 3.97 -29.76 -17.73
N TYR A 52 2.88 -30.41 -17.34
CA TYR A 52 2.95 -31.53 -16.42
C TYR A 52 3.41 -32.73 -17.24
N PHE A 53 4.66 -33.18 -17.11
CA PHE A 53 5.09 -34.58 -17.12
C PHE A 53 6.63 -34.67 -16.95
N VAL A 54 7.07 -35.72 -16.24
CA VAL A 54 8.43 -36.25 -16.00
C VAL A 54 9.18 -35.77 -14.73
N ASP A 55 9.56 -36.78 -13.93
CA ASP A 55 10.17 -36.78 -12.60
C ASP A 55 11.53 -36.06 -12.48
N ALA A 56 11.72 -35.34 -11.37
CA ALA A 56 12.93 -35.37 -10.53
C ALA A 56 12.74 -34.51 -9.27
N SER A 57 12.82 -35.20 -8.13
CA SER A 57 12.82 -34.72 -6.74
C SER A 57 13.66 -33.43 -6.51
N LEU A 58 13.19 -32.56 -5.60
CA LEU A 58 13.76 -31.27 -5.15
C LEU A 58 13.69 -30.05 -6.10
N ASN A 59 13.96 -30.18 -7.40
CA ASN A 59 13.94 -29.01 -8.31
C ASN A 59 12.52 -28.49 -8.63
N ASN A 60 11.51 -29.33 -8.48
CA ASN A 60 10.12 -28.96 -8.72
C ASN A 60 9.51 -28.12 -7.58
N LEU A 61 9.94 -28.31 -6.33
CA LEU A 61 9.44 -27.54 -5.19
C LEU A 61 9.86 -26.06 -5.26
N LEU A 62 11.14 -25.79 -5.50
CA LEU A 62 11.66 -24.43 -5.66
C LEU A 62 11.02 -23.69 -6.85
N LYS A 63 10.76 -24.39 -7.96
CA LYS A 63 10.06 -23.80 -9.13
C LYS A 63 8.59 -23.51 -8.82
N THR A 64 7.91 -24.37 -8.06
CA THR A 64 6.52 -24.11 -7.62
C THR A 64 6.43 -22.94 -6.64
N GLU A 65 7.36 -22.83 -5.70
CA GLU A 65 7.41 -21.72 -4.73
C GLU A 65 7.75 -20.39 -5.41
N GLN A 66 8.71 -20.39 -6.34
CA GLN A 66 9.08 -19.20 -7.09
C GLN A 66 7.94 -18.72 -8.00
N CYS A 67 7.18 -19.64 -8.60
CA CYS A 67 5.97 -19.33 -9.36
C CYS A 67 4.86 -18.74 -8.47
N ALA A 68 4.68 -19.26 -7.25
CA ALA A 68 3.72 -18.74 -6.28
C ALA A 68 4.09 -17.32 -5.80
N ILE A 69 5.38 -17.05 -5.56
CA ILE A 69 5.87 -15.72 -5.19
C ILE A 69 5.58 -14.70 -6.30
N CYS A 70 5.93 -15.03 -7.55
CA CYS A 70 5.67 -14.16 -8.70
C CYS A 70 4.17 -13.91 -8.92
N TYR A 71 3.34 -14.94 -8.78
CA TYR A 71 1.88 -14.81 -8.88
C TYR A 71 1.30 -13.89 -7.79
N ASN A 72 1.71 -14.09 -6.54
CA ASN A 72 1.23 -13.29 -5.41
C ASN A 72 1.65 -11.82 -5.54
N LYS A 73 2.89 -11.56 -5.98
CA LYS A 73 3.38 -10.20 -6.21
C LYS A 73 2.56 -9.49 -7.29
N ARG A 74 2.31 -10.13 -8.43
CA ARG A 74 1.47 -9.57 -9.50
C ARG A 74 0.05 -9.29 -9.01
N LYS A 75 -0.54 -10.21 -8.25
CA LYS A 75 -1.87 -10.05 -7.66
C LYS A 75 -1.94 -8.87 -6.68
N GLN A 76 -0.89 -8.67 -5.89
CA GLN A 76 -0.78 -7.52 -4.99
C GLN A 76 -0.66 -6.20 -5.76
N GLU A 77 0.14 -6.16 -6.82
CA GLU A 77 0.29 -4.99 -7.70
C GLU A 77 -1.03 -4.63 -8.40
N GLU A 78 -1.77 -5.63 -8.90
CA GLU A 78 -3.10 -5.44 -9.48
C GLU A 78 -4.10 -4.87 -8.46
N GLN A 79 -4.11 -5.40 -7.23
CA GLN A 79 -4.96 -4.89 -6.16
C GLN A 79 -4.58 -3.45 -5.77
N LEU A 80 -3.29 -3.15 -5.73
CA LEU A 80 -2.79 -1.81 -5.42
C LEU A 80 -3.21 -0.82 -6.50
N GLU A 81 -3.02 -1.14 -7.77
CA GLU A 81 -3.43 -0.28 -8.89
C GLU A 81 -4.95 -0.11 -8.95
N PHE A 82 -5.72 -1.17 -8.69
CA PHE A 82 -7.17 -1.07 -8.55
C PHE A 82 -7.56 -0.09 -7.45
N ARG A 83 -6.91 -0.18 -6.28
CA ARG A 83 -7.16 0.73 -5.15
C ARG A 83 -6.81 2.17 -5.51
N LYS A 84 -5.66 2.42 -6.12
CA LYS A 84 -5.26 3.78 -6.55
C LYS A 84 -6.26 4.39 -7.53
N ARG A 85 -6.70 3.62 -8.53
CA ARG A 85 -7.73 4.08 -9.49
C ARG A 85 -9.05 4.36 -8.81
N TYR A 86 -9.48 3.51 -7.86
CA TYR A 86 -10.70 3.74 -7.10
C TYR A 86 -10.63 5.05 -6.30
N LEU A 87 -9.52 5.31 -5.62
CA LEU A 87 -9.32 6.55 -4.86
C LEU A 87 -9.33 7.78 -5.76
N ALA A 88 -8.64 7.73 -6.91
CA ALA A 88 -8.63 8.84 -7.87
C ALA A 88 -10.03 9.14 -8.43
N ASN A 89 -10.79 8.10 -8.78
CA ASN A 89 -12.19 8.26 -9.20
C ASN A 89 -13.07 8.89 -8.11
N LEU A 90 -12.84 8.56 -6.84
CA LEU A 90 -13.57 9.17 -5.74
C LEU A 90 -13.26 10.66 -5.63
N VAL A 91 -11.98 11.03 -5.74
CA VAL A 91 -11.55 12.45 -5.74
C VAL A 91 -12.16 13.21 -6.92
N MET A 92 -12.11 12.66 -8.13
CA MET A 92 -12.70 13.29 -9.33
C MET A 92 -14.20 13.52 -9.20
N ARG A 93 -14.94 12.68 -8.47
CA ARG A 93 -16.39 12.88 -8.25
C ARG A 93 -16.69 14.04 -7.30
N GLN A 94 -15.75 14.36 -6.42
CA GLN A 94 -15.94 15.37 -5.36
C GLN A 94 -15.23 16.69 -5.67
N THR A 95 -14.36 16.71 -6.69
CA THR A 95 -13.50 17.84 -7.04
C THR A 95 -13.51 18.06 -8.55
N THR A 96 -12.97 19.19 -9.00
CA THR A 96 -12.85 19.49 -10.43
C THR A 96 -11.55 18.97 -11.06
N TYR A 97 -10.82 18.09 -10.37
CA TYR A 97 -9.54 17.57 -10.84
C TYR A 97 -9.70 16.57 -11.98
N THR A 98 -8.74 16.59 -12.91
CA THR A 98 -8.58 15.53 -13.92
C THR A 98 -8.01 14.26 -13.28
N MET A 99 -8.07 13.13 -13.99
CA MET A 99 -7.52 11.86 -13.50
C MET A 99 -6.04 11.96 -13.15
N GLU A 100 -5.26 12.70 -13.95
CA GLU A 100 -3.83 12.89 -13.73
C GLU A 100 -3.57 13.75 -12.49
N GLN A 101 -4.26 14.89 -12.39
CA GLN A 101 -4.17 15.78 -11.22
C GLN A 101 -4.60 15.07 -9.93
N ALA A 102 -5.67 14.26 -9.98
CA ALA A 102 -6.13 13.50 -8.84
C ALA A 102 -5.09 12.47 -8.37
N ARG A 103 -4.32 11.85 -9.29
CA ARG A 103 -3.25 10.92 -8.92
C ARG A 103 -2.08 11.63 -8.27
N GLU A 104 -1.61 12.72 -8.87
CA GLU A 104 -0.51 13.54 -8.32
C GLU A 104 -0.86 14.06 -6.92
N LYS A 105 -2.06 14.63 -6.77
CA LYS A 105 -2.53 15.13 -5.48
C LYS A 105 -2.73 14.02 -4.45
N LEU A 106 -3.17 12.84 -4.86
CA LEU A 106 -3.24 11.70 -3.94
C LEU A 106 -1.86 11.26 -3.46
N GLU A 107 -0.81 11.35 -4.28
CA GLU A 107 0.56 11.05 -3.87
C GLU A 107 1.10 12.09 -2.90
N GLU A 108 0.87 13.38 -3.15
CA GLU A 108 1.25 14.48 -2.24
C GLU A 108 0.62 14.31 -0.85
N PHE A 109 -0.65 13.91 -0.79
CA PHE A 109 -1.40 13.71 0.46
C PHE A 109 -1.27 12.29 1.04
N LYS A 110 -0.30 11.49 0.59
CA LYS A 110 -0.05 10.11 1.05
C LYS A 110 -1.32 9.25 1.04
N TYR A 111 -2.14 9.39 0.00
CA TYR A 111 -3.42 8.71 -0.22
C TYR A 111 -4.51 8.98 0.83
N ASN A 112 -4.40 10.08 1.60
CA ASN A 112 -5.45 10.53 2.53
C ASN A 112 -6.50 11.40 1.82
N ILE A 113 -7.60 10.78 1.38
CA ILE A 113 -8.67 11.45 0.63
C ILE A 113 -9.31 12.58 1.44
N LEU A 114 -9.53 12.39 2.74
CA LEU A 114 -10.24 13.36 3.56
C LEU A 114 -9.43 14.64 3.71
N ALA A 115 -8.11 14.52 3.87
CA ALA A 115 -7.22 15.68 3.92
C ALA A 115 -7.22 16.43 2.57
N LEU A 116 -7.14 15.69 1.46
CA LEU A 116 -7.17 16.28 0.12
C LEU A 116 -8.48 17.01 -0.20
N ILE A 117 -9.64 16.39 0.11
CA ILE A 117 -10.95 17.02 -0.14
C ILE A 117 -11.13 18.25 0.76
N LYS A 118 -10.67 18.18 2.02
CA LYS A 118 -10.71 19.34 2.93
C LYS A 118 -9.88 20.49 2.37
N ASP A 119 -8.66 20.21 1.93
CA ASP A 119 -7.77 21.20 1.31
C ASP A 119 -8.38 21.82 0.05
N PHE A 120 -9.04 21.00 -0.78
CA PHE A 120 -9.75 21.48 -1.98
C PHE A 120 -10.95 22.38 -1.65
N MET A 121 -11.80 21.98 -0.70
CA MET A 121 -13.01 22.74 -0.32
C MET A 121 -12.69 23.99 0.51
N SER A 122 -11.59 23.95 1.25
CA SER A 122 -11.13 25.04 2.08
C SER A 122 -9.60 24.94 2.13
N PRO A 123 -8.89 25.74 1.32
CA PRO A 123 -7.45 25.88 1.45
C PRO A 123 -7.17 26.65 2.74
N ALA A 124 -7.41 25.99 3.87
CA ALA A 124 -7.04 26.47 5.18
C ALA A 124 -5.52 26.48 5.15
N LYS A 125 -4.95 27.69 5.13
CA LYS A 125 -3.52 27.94 5.27
C LYS A 125 -3.02 27.01 6.36
N LYS A 126 -2.21 26.00 5.99
CA LYS A 126 -1.56 25.10 6.96
C LYS A 126 -1.01 25.98 8.05
N THR A 127 -1.58 25.89 9.25
CA THR A 127 -1.04 26.68 10.34
C THR A 127 0.33 26.08 10.62
N ARG A 128 1.36 26.91 10.85
CA ARG A 128 2.74 26.44 11.14
C ARG A 128 2.77 25.31 12.18
N GLY A 129 1.80 25.25 13.09
CA GLY A 129 1.67 24.19 14.10
C GLY A 129 1.36 22.79 13.55
N ASP A 130 0.63 22.67 12.44
CA ASP A 130 0.28 21.37 11.87
C ASP A 130 1.49 20.72 11.15
N GLU A 131 2.27 21.53 10.43
CA GLU A 131 3.50 21.08 9.77
C GLU A 131 4.58 20.69 10.79
N ILE A 132 4.76 21.48 11.85
CA ILE A 132 5.70 21.16 12.94
C ILE A 132 5.32 19.85 13.62
N ARG A 133 4.02 19.56 13.77
CA ARG A 133 3.55 18.34 14.42
C ARG A 133 3.74 17.11 13.52
N GLU A 134 3.46 17.22 12.23
CA GLU A 134 3.72 16.13 11.27
C GLU A 134 5.22 15.83 11.13
N GLU A 135 6.06 16.87 11.10
CA GLU A 135 7.50 16.72 11.04
C GLU A 135 8.07 16.09 12.33
N ALA A 136 7.56 16.51 13.49
CA ALA A 136 7.90 15.90 14.77
C ALA A 136 7.46 14.43 14.89
N GLU A 137 6.39 14.01 14.22
CA GLU A 137 5.97 12.60 14.19
C GLU A 137 6.73 11.78 13.14
N ALA A 138 7.09 12.38 12.00
CA ALA A 138 7.91 11.76 10.98
C ALA A 138 9.32 11.43 11.49
N ASN A 139 9.89 12.32 12.31
CA ASN A 139 11.26 12.21 12.84
C ASN A 139 11.40 11.26 14.04
N LYS A 140 10.32 10.65 14.54
CA LYS A 140 10.40 9.68 15.65
C LYS A 140 11.02 8.37 15.17
N THR A 141 11.99 7.86 15.94
CA THR A 141 12.54 6.53 15.69
C THR A 141 11.48 5.45 15.92
N THR A 142 11.63 4.28 15.30
CA THR A 142 10.69 3.15 15.45
C THR A 142 10.46 2.80 16.92
N ASN A 143 11.52 2.79 17.74
CA ASN A 143 11.41 2.52 19.17
C ASN A 143 10.58 3.59 19.88
N GLN A 144 10.76 4.88 19.57
CA GLN A 144 9.96 5.95 20.15
C GLN A 144 8.48 5.84 19.79
N LYS A 145 8.17 5.45 18.54
CA LYS A 145 6.78 5.19 18.12
C LYS A 145 6.19 4.04 18.93
N ILE A 146 6.90 2.92 19.03
CA ILE A 146 6.49 1.75 19.81
C ILE A 146 6.23 2.12 21.28
N TYR A 147 7.13 2.85 21.93
CA TYR A 147 6.92 3.28 23.33
C TYR A 147 5.73 4.23 23.48
N THR A 148 5.50 5.10 22.51
CA THR A 148 4.33 6.01 22.51
C THR A 148 3.04 5.20 22.43
N GLU A 149 2.98 4.22 21.52
CA GLU A 149 1.81 3.33 21.39
C GLU A 149 1.55 2.53 22.66
N PHE A 150 2.60 1.94 23.26
CA PHE A 150 2.44 1.21 24.53
C PHE A 150 1.93 2.10 25.66
N ARG A 151 2.40 3.34 25.76
CA ARG A 151 1.94 4.27 26.78
C ARG A 151 0.49 4.67 26.56
N ASN A 152 0.12 4.98 25.33
CA ASN A 152 -1.27 5.29 24.97
C ASN A 152 -2.22 4.14 25.30
N LEU A 153 -1.81 2.91 25.03
CA LEU A 153 -2.58 1.70 25.35
C LEU A 153 -2.81 1.57 26.87
N LEU A 154 -1.75 1.70 27.67
CA LEU A 154 -1.84 1.59 29.12
C LEU A 154 -2.66 2.72 29.73
N ASP A 155 -2.44 3.97 29.30
CA ASP A 155 -3.17 5.13 29.80
C ASP A 155 -4.67 5.02 29.46
N THR A 156 -5.00 4.58 28.25
CA THR A 156 -6.40 4.34 27.83
C THR A 156 -7.04 3.24 28.69
N SER A 157 -6.32 2.14 28.90
CA SER A 157 -6.81 1.02 29.71
C SER A 157 -7.06 1.43 31.16
N ALA A 158 -6.13 2.18 31.75
CA ALA A 158 -6.28 2.70 33.11
C ALA A 158 -7.48 3.66 33.23
N GLN A 159 -7.69 4.53 32.24
CA GLN A 159 -8.86 5.42 32.23
C GLN A 159 -10.18 4.64 32.12
N ILE A 160 -10.24 3.62 31.26
CA ILE A 160 -11.43 2.77 31.12
C ILE A 160 -11.74 2.06 32.44
N MET A 161 -10.73 1.48 33.10
CA MET A 161 -10.90 0.82 34.39
C MET A 161 -11.42 1.77 35.46
N LYS A 162 -10.87 3.00 35.56
CA LYS A 162 -11.35 4.01 36.51
C LYS A 162 -12.81 4.37 36.25
N ARG A 163 -13.18 4.67 35.00
CA ARG A 163 -14.58 4.98 34.65
C ARG A 163 -15.52 3.83 34.99
N ARG A 164 -15.09 2.58 34.78
CA ARG A 164 -15.87 1.40 35.13
C ARG A 164 -16.08 1.28 36.63
N GLN A 165 -15.04 1.47 37.43
CA GLN A 165 -15.14 1.46 38.90
C GLN A 165 -16.08 2.57 39.41
N GLU A 166 -15.97 3.78 38.85
CA GLU A 166 -16.86 4.89 39.19
C GLU A 166 -18.33 4.58 38.83
N LEU A 167 -18.56 3.93 37.70
CA LEU A 167 -19.90 3.52 37.28
C LEU A 167 -20.47 2.44 38.21
N GLU A 168 -19.68 1.41 38.51
CA GLU A 168 -20.06 0.32 39.43
C GLU A 168 -20.38 0.86 40.83
N ALA A 169 -19.57 1.80 41.33
CA ALA A 169 -19.84 2.47 42.61
C ALA A 169 -21.18 3.22 42.61
N LYS A 170 -21.49 3.97 41.55
CA LYS A 170 -22.78 4.68 41.41
C LYS A 170 -23.96 3.73 41.31
N VAL A 171 -23.81 2.60 40.62
CA VAL A 171 -24.85 1.58 40.52
C VAL A 171 -25.10 0.94 41.88
N ASN A 172 -24.07 0.62 42.64
CA ASN A 172 -24.23 0.09 44.00
C ASN A 172 -24.90 1.12 44.94
N GLU A 173 -24.47 2.38 44.91
CA GLU A 173 -25.07 3.43 45.72
C GLU A 173 -26.57 3.60 45.42
N THR A 174 -26.96 3.55 44.14
CA THR A 174 -28.37 3.63 43.75
C THR A 174 -29.16 2.39 44.19
N TYR A 175 -28.58 1.20 44.09
CA TYR A 175 -29.20 -0.04 44.57
C TYR A 175 -29.42 -0.01 46.09
N GLU A 176 -28.43 0.41 46.86
CA GLU A 176 -28.54 0.55 48.32
C GLU A 176 -29.66 1.51 48.73
N LYS A 177 -29.78 2.66 48.03
CA LYS A 177 -30.87 3.62 48.26
C LYS A 177 -32.25 3.02 47.97
N LEU A 178 -32.39 2.23 46.89
CA LEU A 178 -33.64 1.56 46.55
C LEU A 178 -34.03 0.50 47.58
N VAL A 179 -33.07 -0.30 48.05
CA VAL A 179 -33.31 -1.32 49.10
C VAL A 179 -33.70 -0.65 50.42
N ALA A 180 -33.02 0.44 50.81
CA ALA A 180 -33.36 1.20 52.01
C ALA A 180 -34.78 1.79 51.93
N ALA A 181 -35.17 2.36 50.80
CA ALA A 181 -36.51 2.91 50.58
C ALA A 181 -37.61 1.83 50.61
N LYS A 182 -37.31 0.61 50.14
CA LYS A 182 -38.25 -0.51 50.18
C LYS A 182 -38.45 -1.08 51.59
N ASN A 183 -37.42 -1.04 52.44
CA ASN A 183 -37.50 -1.53 53.82
C ASN A 183 -38.13 -0.51 54.78
N SER A 184 -38.27 0.76 54.38
CA SER A 184 -38.93 1.81 55.16
C SER A 184 -40.40 2.07 54.77
N SER A 185 -40.94 1.34 53.79
CA SER A 185 -42.37 1.29 53.42
C SER A 185 -43.03 0.04 53.95
#